data_AF-A0AAD1D6R0-F1
#
_entry.id   AF-A0AAD1D6R0-F1
#
_cell.length_a   1.000
_cell.length_b   1.000
_cell.length_c   1.000
_cell.angle_alpha   90.00
_cell.angle_beta   90.00
_cell.angle_gamma   90.00
#
_symmetry.space_group_name_H-M   'P 1'
#
loop_
_entity.id
_entity.type
_entity.pdbx_description
1 polymer ?
#
loop_
_entity_poly.entity_id
_entity_poly.type
_entity_poly.pdbx_seq_one_letter_code
_entity_poly.pdbx_strand_id
1 'polypeptide(L)'
;MSGIIPTGLWVMDEARSRKLTPASLTLWVLKDDGNQLVWVSVETDPQGKISVRSFDGIYGGPATTVQGNGFVVSLRSPAPRKVEVSGEVPGMGPFVERSEISEDGRKMIVHGEVRAGAETTTWYEELNWQGPSPHGL
;
A
#
# COMPACT_ATOMS: atom_id res chain seq x y z
N MET A 1 18.42 -10.38 2.57
CA MET A 1 17.52 -10.28 3.73
C MET A 1 16.16 -10.80 3.29
N SER A 2 15.36 -11.39 4.17
CA SER A 2 13.95 -11.65 3.85
C SER A 2 13.22 -10.31 3.76
N GLY A 3 12.31 -10.16 2.79
CA GLY A 3 11.48 -8.96 2.66
C GLY A 3 10.61 -8.69 3.89
N ILE A 4 10.09 -7.47 3.97
CA ILE A 4 9.21 -7.03 5.06
C ILE A 4 7.80 -7.55 4.83
N ILE A 5 7.30 -7.42 3.60
CA ILE A 5 5.98 -7.88 3.18
C ILE A 5 6.12 -9.20 2.41
N PRO A 6 5.52 -10.30 2.86
CA PRO A 6 5.48 -11.53 2.08
C PRO A 6 4.91 -11.32 0.68
N THR A 7 5.59 -11.86 -0.32
CA THR A 7 5.11 -11.89 -1.70
C THR A 7 3.80 -12.66 -1.78
N GLY A 8 2.85 -12.17 -2.57
CA GLY A 8 1.55 -12.81 -2.65
C GLY A 8 0.41 -11.88 -3.01
N LEU A 9 -0.78 -12.48 -2.96
CA LEU A 9 -2.05 -11.77 -3.04
C LEU A 9 -2.48 -11.35 -1.64
N TRP A 10 -2.66 -10.06 -1.45
CA TRP A 10 -3.18 -9.45 -0.24
C TRP A 10 -4.55 -8.86 -0.56
N VAL A 11 -5.59 -9.38 0.08
CA VAL A 11 -6.97 -8.95 -0.17
C VAL A 11 -7.47 -8.20 1.04
N MET A 12 -8.01 -7.01 0.81
CA MET A 12 -8.59 -6.19 1.86
C MET A 12 -9.85 -6.85 2.46
N ASP A 13 -9.92 -6.92 3.79
CA ASP A 13 -11.13 -7.22 4.54
C ASP A 13 -12.01 -5.96 4.57
N GLU A 14 -12.99 -5.93 3.68
CA GLU A 14 -13.87 -4.78 3.51
C GLU A 14 -14.74 -4.52 4.75
N ALA A 15 -15.09 -5.56 5.50
CA ALA A 15 -15.95 -5.43 6.69
C ALA A 15 -15.19 -4.77 7.85
N ARG A 16 -13.86 -4.90 7.89
CA ARG A 16 -13.00 -4.33 8.93
C ARG A 16 -12.36 -3.00 8.55
N SER A 17 -12.36 -2.64 7.28
CA SER A 17 -11.66 -1.45 6.77
C SER A 17 -12.53 -0.18 6.75
N ARG A 18 -11.93 0.97 7.05
CA ARG A 18 -12.52 2.32 6.93
C ARG A 18 -11.72 3.11 5.92
N LYS A 19 -12.31 3.37 4.75
CA LYS A 19 -11.56 3.74 3.54
C LYS A 19 -11.75 5.22 3.22
N LEU A 20 -10.73 5.83 2.61
CA LEU A 20 -10.86 7.14 1.99
C LEU A 20 -11.56 7.00 0.63
N THR A 21 -11.03 6.12 -0.24
CA THR A 21 -11.55 5.55 -1.51
C THR A 21 -10.55 4.45 -1.91
N PRO A 22 -10.87 3.22 -2.38
CA PRO A 22 -11.99 2.73 -3.20
C PRO A 22 -12.84 1.63 -2.50
N ALA A 23 -13.80 1.01 -3.20
CA ALA A 23 -14.70 0.00 -2.61
C ALA A 23 -14.01 -1.34 -2.32
N SER A 24 -13.10 -1.80 -3.17
CA SER A 24 -12.29 -3.01 -2.94
C SER A 24 -10.84 -2.80 -3.36
N LEU A 25 -9.91 -3.49 -2.71
CA LEU A 25 -8.47 -3.43 -2.97
C LEU A 25 -7.90 -4.84 -2.90
N THR A 26 -7.17 -5.21 -3.96
CA THR A 26 -6.25 -6.34 -3.95
C THR A 26 -4.86 -5.83 -4.25
N LEU A 27 -3.90 -6.14 -3.38
CA LEU A 27 -2.49 -5.81 -3.53
C LEU A 27 -1.72 -7.07 -3.93
N TRP A 28 -1.02 -7.00 -5.06
CA TRP A 28 -0.13 -8.05 -5.54
C TRP A 28 1.29 -7.64 -5.20
N VAL A 29 1.85 -8.24 -4.14
CA VAL A 29 3.25 -8.01 -3.77
C VAL A 29 4.09 -8.96 -4.60
N LEU A 30 4.75 -8.39 -5.61
CA LEU A 30 5.55 -9.14 -6.58
C LEU A 30 6.97 -9.38 -6.06
N LYS A 31 7.50 -8.43 -5.31
CA LYS A 31 8.84 -8.50 -4.72
C LYS A 31 8.91 -7.67 -3.44
N ASP A 32 9.47 -8.26 -2.40
CA ASP A 32 10.08 -7.53 -1.28
C ASP A 32 11.34 -8.30 -0.85
N ASP A 33 12.52 -7.70 -1.02
CA ASP A 33 13.81 -8.30 -0.63
C ASP A 33 14.49 -7.58 0.54
N GLY A 34 13.75 -6.68 1.21
CA GLY A 34 14.24 -5.82 2.28
C GLY A 34 14.99 -4.57 1.79
N ASN A 35 15.21 -4.45 0.48
CA ASN A 35 15.79 -3.26 -0.16
C ASN A 35 14.82 -2.63 -1.17
N GLN A 36 14.12 -3.44 -1.95
CA GLN A 36 13.16 -3.02 -2.97
C GLN A 36 11.79 -3.62 -2.70
N LEU A 37 10.74 -2.81 -2.89
CA LEU A 37 9.34 -3.24 -2.89
C LEU A 37 8.74 -3.00 -4.27
N VAL A 38 8.16 -4.05 -4.86
CA VAL A 38 7.42 -3.99 -6.11
C VAL A 38 6.02 -4.55 -5.90
N TRP A 39 5.01 -3.75 -6.23
CA TRP A 39 3.62 -4.17 -6.10
C TRP A 39 2.72 -3.63 -7.20
N VAL A 40 1.56 -4.30 -7.37
CA VAL A 40 0.44 -3.85 -8.19
C VAL A 40 -0.82 -3.78 -7.32
N SER A 41 -1.54 -2.65 -7.33
CA SER A 41 -2.85 -2.53 -6.69
C SER A 41 -3.92 -2.60 -7.76
N VAL A 42 -4.93 -3.41 -7.49
CA VAL A 42 -6.17 -3.49 -8.26
C VAL A 42 -7.28 -2.95 -7.36
N GLU A 43 -7.82 -1.82 -7.78
CA GLU A 43 -8.77 -1.02 -7.00
C GLU A 43 -10.08 -0.93 -7.76
N THR A 44 -11.20 -1.25 -7.10
CA THR A 44 -12.54 -1.11 -7.68
C THR A 44 -13.30 -0.04 -6.91
N ASP A 45 -13.78 0.99 -7.59
CA ASP A 45 -14.58 2.05 -6.95
C ASP A 45 -16.04 1.59 -6.66
N PRO A 46 -16.83 2.38 -5.92
CA PRO A 46 -18.23 2.04 -5.63
C PRO A 46 -19.13 1.90 -6.87
N GLN A 47 -18.71 2.41 -8.04
CA GLN A 47 -19.40 2.29 -9.31
C GLN A 47 -18.96 1.05 -10.10
N GLY A 48 -18.03 0.24 -9.57
CA GLY A 48 -17.50 -0.94 -10.22
C GLY A 48 -16.39 -0.66 -11.24
N LYS A 49 -15.89 0.58 -11.33
CA LYS A 49 -14.78 0.91 -12.22
C LYS A 49 -13.48 0.41 -11.61
N ILE A 50 -12.73 -0.32 -12.41
CA ILE A 50 -11.43 -0.88 -12.04
C ILE A 50 -10.32 0.10 -12.42
N SER A 51 -9.37 0.29 -11.52
CA SER A 51 -8.10 0.96 -11.77
C SER A 51 -6.94 0.07 -11.32
N VAL A 52 -5.84 0.13 -12.07
CA VAL A 52 -4.62 -0.64 -11.78
C VAL A 52 -3.49 0.35 -11.58
N ARG A 53 -2.76 0.19 -10.49
CA ARG A 53 -1.58 1.01 -10.18
C ARG A 53 -0.41 0.10 -9.92
N SER A 54 0.79 0.57 -10.27
CA SER A 54 2.00 -0.19 -10.01
C SER A 54 3.09 0.68 -9.43
N PHE A 55 3.87 0.09 -8.54
CA PHE A 55 4.95 0.74 -7.86
C PHE A 55 6.19 -0.17 -7.86
N ASP A 56 7.33 0.48 -8.04
CA ASP A 56 8.66 -0.11 -7.91
C ASP A 56 9.52 0.92 -7.17
N GLY A 57 9.89 0.64 -5.93
CA GLY A 57 10.63 1.59 -5.10
C GLY A 57 11.64 0.95 -4.18
N ILE A 58 12.59 1.76 -3.75
CA ILE A 58 13.70 1.37 -2.87
C ILE A 58 13.45 1.95 -1.48
N TYR A 59 13.57 1.12 -0.44
CA TYR A 59 13.47 1.56 0.95
C TYR A 59 14.59 2.55 1.29
N GLY A 60 14.23 3.76 1.72
CA GLY A 60 15.19 4.84 1.98
C GLY A 60 15.82 5.45 0.72
N GLY A 61 15.35 5.05 -0.46
CA GLY A 61 15.78 5.60 -1.75
C GLY A 61 15.07 6.91 -2.12
N PRO A 62 15.34 7.43 -3.34
CA PRO A 62 14.62 8.58 -3.86
C PRO A 62 13.12 8.27 -4.03
N ALA A 63 12.30 9.33 -4.05
CA ALA A 63 10.87 9.20 -4.32
C ALA A 63 10.63 8.67 -5.74
N THR A 64 9.65 7.77 -5.89
CA THR A 64 9.28 7.15 -7.17
C THR A 64 7.83 7.46 -7.51
N THR A 65 7.54 7.59 -8.80
CA THR A 65 6.17 7.77 -9.32
C THR A 65 5.41 6.46 -9.32
N VAL A 66 4.23 6.43 -8.71
CA VAL A 66 3.26 5.33 -8.88
C VAL A 66 2.58 5.46 -10.24
N GLN A 67 2.79 4.44 -11.08
CA GLN A 67 2.18 4.35 -12.39
C GLN A 67 0.68 4.10 -12.27
N GLY A 68 -0.12 4.66 -13.18
CA GLY A 68 -1.59 4.54 -13.19
C GLY A 68 -2.33 5.65 -12.43
N ASN A 69 -1.66 6.39 -11.54
CA ASN A 69 -2.23 7.57 -10.87
C ASN A 69 -1.28 8.79 -10.88
N GLY A 70 0.03 8.58 -11.08
CA GLY A 70 1.00 9.66 -11.29
C GLY A 70 1.49 10.36 -10.03
N PHE A 71 1.13 9.89 -8.84
CA PHE A 71 1.62 10.45 -7.59
C PHE A 71 3.07 10.03 -7.30
N VAL A 72 3.84 10.92 -6.69
CA VAL A 72 5.23 10.69 -6.30
C VAL A 72 5.30 10.36 -4.82
N VAL A 73 5.91 9.23 -4.47
CA VAL A 73 6.00 8.74 -3.09
C VAL A 73 7.39 8.29 -2.70
N SER A 74 7.71 8.45 -1.43
CA SER A 74 8.89 7.90 -0.78
C SER A 74 8.52 6.69 0.06
N LEU A 75 9.39 5.69 0.06
CA LEU A 75 9.24 4.44 0.80
C LEU A 75 10.30 4.32 1.89
N ARG A 76 9.91 3.93 3.09
CA ARG A 76 10.84 3.64 4.20
C ARG A 76 10.38 2.50 5.08
N SER A 77 11.31 1.95 5.87
CA SER A 77 11.04 0.91 6.86
C SER A 77 11.49 1.39 8.25
N PRO A 78 10.60 2.00 9.06
CA PRO A 78 10.98 2.58 10.35
C PRO A 78 11.32 1.53 11.42
N ALA A 79 10.86 0.29 11.26
CA ALA A 79 11.12 -0.83 12.15
C ALA A 79 10.88 -2.16 11.41
N PRO A 80 11.34 -3.31 11.93
CA PRO A 80 10.99 -4.61 11.36
C PRO A 80 9.47 -4.77 11.22
N ARG A 81 9.02 -5.34 10.10
CA ARG A 81 7.59 -5.53 9.76
C ARG A 81 6.78 -4.24 9.68
N LYS A 82 7.43 -3.08 9.53
CA LYS A 82 6.75 -1.80 9.32
C LYS A 82 7.22 -1.16 8.03
N VAL A 83 6.26 -0.73 7.21
CA VAL A 83 6.49 0.04 5.99
C VAL A 83 5.82 1.39 6.17
N GLU A 84 6.46 2.45 5.70
CA GLU A 84 5.80 3.73 5.55
C GLU A 84 5.96 4.24 4.12
N VAL A 85 4.83 4.64 3.53
CA VAL A 85 4.74 5.33 2.24
C VAL A 85 4.30 6.76 2.53
N SER A 86 4.97 7.73 1.93
CA SER A 86 4.63 9.14 2.10
C SER A 86 4.73 9.87 0.78
N GLY A 87 3.89 10.87 0.55
CA GLY A 87 3.89 11.60 -0.71
C GLY A 87 2.85 12.71 -0.72
N GLU A 88 2.41 13.06 -1.91
CA GLU A 88 1.36 14.06 -2.10
C GLU A 88 0.24 13.48 -2.97
N VAL A 89 -1.00 13.59 -2.50
CA VAL A 89 -2.18 13.27 -3.30
C VAL A 89 -2.62 14.52 -4.05
N PRO A 90 -2.65 14.50 -5.40
CA PRO A 90 -3.10 15.65 -6.18
C PRO A 90 -4.48 16.15 -5.74
N GLY A 91 -4.56 17.44 -5.40
CA GLY A 91 -5.81 18.08 -4.98
C GLY A 91 -6.22 17.86 -3.51
N MET A 92 -5.50 17.03 -2.75
CA MET A 92 -5.75 16.85 -1.31
C MET A 92 -4.60 17.37 -0.44
N GLY A 93 -3.36 17.04 -0.79
CA GLY A 93 -2.17 17.47 -0.05
C GLY A 93 -1.27 16.32 0.41
N PRO A 94 -0.34 16.57 1.34
CA PRO A 94 0.61 15.56 1.80
C PRO A 94 -0.10 14.44 2.55
N PHE A 95 0.33 13.21 2.28
CA PHE A 95 -0.18 12.02 2.92
C PHE A 95 0.95 11.15 3.47
N VAL A 96 0.58 10.33 4.45
CA VAL A 96 1.42 9.28 5.00
C VAL A 96 0.57 8.04 5.20
N GLU A 97 1.13 6.89 4.89
CA GLU A 97 0.52 5.58 5.09
C GLU A 97 1.53 4.69 5.80
N ARG A 98 1.10 4.05 6.90
CA ARG A 98 1.91 3.17 7.72
C ARG A 98 1.30 1.79 7.73
N SER A 99 2.07 0.81 7.27
CA SER A 99 1.67 -0.58 7.20
C SER A 99 2.46 -1.39 8.22
N GLU A 100 1.77 -2.22 9.00
CA GLU A 100 2.34 -3.14 9.97
C GLU A 100 1.93 -4.57 9.65
N ILE A 101 2.92 -5.45 9.54
CA ILE A 101 2.74 -6.84 9.13
C ILE A 101 2.78 -7.70 10.39
N SER A 102 1.80 -8.60 10.53
CA SER A 102 1.71 -9.54 11.66
C SER A 102 2.92 -10.46 11.73
N GLU A 103 3.17 -11.04 12.90
CA GLU A 103 4.37 -11.87 13.10
C GLU A 103 4.43 -13.10 12.17
N ASP A 104 3.27 -13.68 11.88
CA ASP A 104 3.09 -14.80 10.96
C ASP A 104 3.11 -14.41 9.48
N GLY A 105 3.19 -13.11 9.18
CA GLY A 105 3.23 -12.58 7.81
C GLY A 105 1.92 -12.71 7.05
N ARG A 106 0.78 -12.95 7.72
CA ARG A 106 -0.50 -13.20 7.04
C ARG A 106 -1.48 -12.04 7.07
N LYS A 107 -1.23 -11.03 7.90
CA LYS A 107 -2.09 -9.87 8.06
C LYS A 107 -1.27 -8.60 7.97
N MET A 108 -1.81 -7.61 7.27
CA MET A 108 -1.25 -6.27 7.15
C MET A 108 -2.32 -5.29 7.65
N ILE A 109 -1.91 -4.42 8.57
CA ILE A 109 -2.73 -3.30 9.02
C ILE A 109 -2.15 -2.02 8.45
N VAL A 110 -2.98 -1.24 7.81
CA VAL A 110 -2.60 0.02 7.18
C VAL A 110 -3.34 1.16 7.88
N HIS A 111 -2.59 2.17 8.29
CA HIS A 111 -3.14 3.43 8.79
C HIS A 111 -2.61 4.57 7.94
N GLY A 112 -3.51 5.32 7.33
CA GLY A 112 -3.13 6.50 6.57
C GLY A 112 -3.79 7.76 7.06
N GLU A 113 -3.12 8.88 6.77
CA GLU A 113 -3.62 10.22 6.96
C GLU A 113 -3.24 11.09 5.76
N VAL A 114 -4.14 11.97 5.36
CA VAL A 114 -3.90 13.03 4.38
C VAL A 114 -4.31 14.36 4.99
N ARG A 115 -3.49 15.39 4.76
CA ARG A 115 -3.71 16.72 5.30
C ARG A 115 -4.10 17.68 4.18
N ALA A 116 -5.33 18.20 4.25
CA ALA A 116 -5.87 19.18 3.33
C ALA A 116 -6.05 20.51 4.08
N GLY A 117 -5.03 21.37 4.03
CA GLY A 117 -5.03 22.61 4.80
C GLY A 117 -5.05 22.35 6.31
N ALA A 118 -6.11 22.78 6.99
CA ALA A 118 -6.31 22.53 8.43
C ALA A 118 -7.02 21.20 8.74
N GLU A 119 -7.56 20.53 7.72
CA GLU A 119 -8.29 19.28 7.89
C GLU A 119 -7.35 18.07 7.74
N THR A 120 -7.55 17.07 8.60
CA THR A 120 -6.88 15.77 8.49
C THR A 120 -7.93 14.70 8.32
N THR A 121 -7.81 13.93 7.24
CA THR A 121 -8.65 12.75 7.00
C THR A 121 -7.80 11.51 7.20
N THR A 122 -8.33 10.51 7.92
CA THR A 122 -7.63 9.26 8.21
C THR A 122 -8.38 8.06 7.65
N TRP A 123 -7.65 7.00 7.34
CA TRP A 123 -8.20 5.71 6.95
C TRP A 123 -7.48 4.55 7.65
N TYR A 124 -8.15 3.41 7.64
CA TYR A 124 -7.69 2.15 8.23
C TYR A 124 -8.03 1.01 7.27
N GLU A 125 -7.06 0.17 6.95
CA GLU A 125 -7.28 -1.01 6.11
C GLU A 125 -6.67 -2.24 6.75
N GLU A 126 -7.36 -3.37 6.60
CA GLU A 126 -6.87 -4.68 6.98
C GLU A 126 -6.76 -5.53 5.72
N LEU A 127 -5.56 -5.99 5.38
CA LEU A 127 -5.33 -6.89 4.25
C LEU A 127 -4.87 -8.25 4.77
N ASN A 128 -5.41 -9.31 4.15
CA ASN A 128 -5.08 -10.69 4.49
C ASN A 128 -4.38 -11.36 3.31
N TRP A 129 -3.26 -12.02 3.58
CA TRP A 129 -2.54 -12.82 2.62
C TRP A 129 -3.38 -14.05 2.23
N GLN A 130 -3.65 -14.22 0.93
CA GLN A 130 -4.47 -15.30 0.39
C GLN A 130 -3.67 -16.41 -0.30
N GLY A 131 -2.39 -16.16 -0.57
CA GLY A 131 -1.57 -17.12 -1.30
C GLY A 131 -0.47 -16.47 -2.12
N PRO A 132 0.36 -17.28 -2.79
CA PRO A 132 1.29 -16.81 -3.79
C PRO A 132 0.59 -16.00 -4.88
N SER A 133 1.28 -14.98 -5.38
CA SER A 133 0.81 -14.24 -6.55
C SER A 133 1.00 -15.11 -7.79
N PRO A 134 0.00 -15.24 -8.68
CA PRO A 134 0.19 -15.90 -9.97
C PRO A 134 1.15 -15.12 -10.88
N HIS A 135 1.53 -13.91 -10.48
CA HIS A 135 2.47 -13.03 -11.15
C HIS A 135 3.81 -12.91 -10.42
N GLY A 136 4.02 -13.70 -9.37
CA GLY A 136 5.34 -13.84 -8.73
C GLY A 136 6.30 -14.61 -9.66
N LEU A 137 7.55 -14.16 -9.72
CA LEU A 137 8.64 -14.89 -10.36
C LEU A 137 9.20 -15.96 -9.42
#